data_AF-A0A1S3XGC5-F1
#
_entry.id   AF-A0A1S3XGC5-F1
#
_cell.length_a   1.000
_cell.length_b   1.000
_cell.length_c   1.000
_cell.angle_alpha   90.00
_cell.angle_beta   90.00
_cell.angle_gamma   90.00
#
_symmetry.space_group_name_H-M   'P 1'
#
loop_
_entity.id
_entity.type
_entity.pdbx_description
1 polymer ?
#
loop_
_entity_poly.entity_id
_entity_poly.type
_entity_poly.pdbx_seq_one_letter_code
_entity_poly.pdbx_strand_id
1 'polypeptide(L)'
;VLDCHTSHIAVKFAEILTKIDRRSGKELEKEPKFLKNGDAGMVKMIPTKPMVVETFSEYPPLGRFAVRDMRQTVAVGVIKNVDKKDPTGAKVTKAAQKKK
;
A
#
# COMPACT_ATOMS: atom_id res chain seq x y z
N VAL A 1 4.09 -1.71 -10.85
CA VAL A 1 2.80 -2.32 -10.48
C VAL A 1 2.91 -2.85 -9.06
N LEU A 2 1.83 -2.79 -8.28
CA LEU A 2 1.77 -3.28 -6.91
C LEU A 2 0.92 -4.56 -6.90
N ASP A 3 1.54 -5.64 -6.40
CA ASP A 3 0.91 -6.91 -6.12
C ASP A 3 0.57 -6.96 -4.64
N CYS A 4 -0.71 -6.96 -4.30
CA CYS A 4 -1.18 -7.17 -2.94
C CYS A 4 -2.26 -8.24 -2.95
N HIS A 5 -2.01 -9.36 -2.27
CA HIS A 5 -2.88 -10.53 -2.30
C HIS A 5 -3.17 -10.99 -3.75
N THR A 6 -4.42 -10.86 -4.21
CA THR A 6 -4.87 -11.18 -5.58
C THR A 6 -4.98 -9.94 -6.47
N SER A 7 -4.76 -8.75 -5.93
CA SER A 7 -4.84 -7.48 -6.66
C SER A 7 -3.52 -7.15 -7.34
N HIS A 8 -3.59 -6.87 -8.65
CA HIS A 8 -2.47 -6.41 -9.46
C HIS A 8 -2.83 -5.05 -10.07
N ILE A 9 -2.39 -3.96 -9.42
CA ILE A 9 -2.83 -2.59 -9.77
C ILE A 9 -1.62 -1.65 -9.85
N ALA A 10 -1.64 -0.74 -10.82
CA ALA A 10 -0.63 0.31 -10.91
C ALA A 10 -0.84 1.35 -9.79
N VAL A 11 0.24 1.74 -9.14
CA VAL A 11 0.21 2.64 -7.99
C VAL A 11 1.21 3.75 -8.24
N LYS A 12 0.81 4.99 -7.96
CA LYS A 12 1.67 6.17 -8.03
C LYS A 12 2.30 6.40 -6.66
N PHE A 13 3.61 6.58 -6.65
CA PHE A 13 4.33 7.06 -5.47
C PHE A 13 4.04 8.55 -5.34
N ALA A 14 3.28 8.94 -4.32
CA ALA A 14 2.89 10.33 -4.13
C ALA A 14 4.01 11.10 -3.43
N GLU A 15 4.41 10.61 -2.26
CA GLU A 15 5.38 11.27 -1.39
C GLU A 15 6.23 10.21 -0.67
N ILE A 16 7.50 10.51 -0.46
CA ILE A 16 8.40 9.70 0.37
C ILE A 16 8.52 10.44 1.70
N LEU A 17 7.92 9.89 2.75
CA LEU A 17 7.79 10.57 4.04
C LEU A 17 9.10 10.54 4.82
N THR A 18 9.68 9.35 4.96
CA THR A 18 10.91 9.18 5.73
C THR A 18 11.78 8.10 5.13
N LYS A 19 13.10 8.30 5.20
CA LYS A 19 14.11 7.28 5.00
C LYS A 19 14.39 6.60 6.33
N ILE A 20 14.39 5.27 6.33
CA ILE A 20 14.59 4.43 7.50
C ILE A 20 15.81 3.55 7.27
N ASP A 21 16.63 3.36 8.29
CA ASP A 21 17.67 2.34 8.27
C ASP A 21 17.04 0.94 8.34
N ARG A 22 17.32 0.11 7.33
CA ARG A 22 16.81 -1.25 7.20
C ARG A 22 17.16 -2.14 8.41
N ARG A 23 18.27 -1.88 9.12
CA ARG A 23 18.72 -2.71 10.25
C ARG A 23 18.18 -2.21 11.58
N SER A 24 18.33 -0.92 11.86
CA SER A 24 17.95 -0.36 13.16
C SER A 24 16.49 0.11 13.23
N GLY A 25 15.82 0.28 12.09
CA GLY A 25 14.47 0.83 12.02
C GLY A 25 14.38 2.31 12.40
N LYS A 26 15.52 2.99 12.58
CA LYS A 26 15.56 4.42 12.93
C LYS A 26 15.40 5.28 11.68
N GLU A 27 14.71 6.40 11.85
CA GLU A 27 14.61 7.43 10.82
C GLU A 27 15.99 8.06 10.60
N LEU A 28 16.46 8.05 9.36
CA LEU A 28 17.71 8.67 8.94
C LEU A 28 17.46 10.09 8.46
N GLU A 29 16.44 10.27 7.61
CA GLU A 29 16.15 11.53 6.94
C GLU A 29 14.64 11.66 6.74
N LYS A 30 14.10 12.86 6.96
CA LYS A 30 12.70 13.19 6.65
C LYS A 30 12.64 13.76 5.24
N GLU A 31 11.68 13.29 4.46
CA GLU A 31 11.42 13.71 3.07
C GLU A 31 12.63 13.57 2.12
N PRO A 32 13.21 12.37 1.95
CA PRO A 32 14.32 12.16 1.03
C PRO A 32 13.86 12.38 -0.42
N LYS A 33 14.72 13.00 -1.24
CA LYS A 33 14.42 13.23 -2.67
C LYS A 33 14.31 11.96 -3.51
N PHE A 34 15.01 10.89 -3.12
CA PHE A 34 14.97 9.59 -3.80
C PHE A 34 15.36 8.47 -2.83
N LEU A 35 14.95 7.23 -3.15
CA LEU A 35 15.40 6.02 -2.47
C LEU A 35 16.24 5.18 -3.44
N LYS A 36 17.34 4.62 -2.96
CA LYS A 36 18.21 3.71 -3.72
C LYS A 36 18.00 2.26 -3.30
N ASN A 37 18.56 1.33 -4.08
CA ASN A 37 18.56 -0.09 -3.71
C ASN A 37 19.26 -0.28 -2.35
N GLY A 38 18.61 -0.98 -1.43
CA GLY A 38 19.06 -1.19 -0.05
C GLY A 38 18.49 -0.21 0.97
N ASP A 39 17.90 0.90 0.53
CA ASP A 39 17.22 1.84 1.43
C ASP A 39 15.85 1.30 1.85
N ALA A 40 15.44 1.62 3.08
CA ALA A 40 14.07 1.46 3.53
C ALA A 40 13.45 2.85 3.76
N GLY A 41 12.13 2.94 3.74
CA GLY A 41 11.44 4.20 3.98
C GLY A 41 9.93 4.04 4.06
N MET A 42 9.27 5.06 4.60
CA MET A 42 7.83 5.20 4.53
C MET A 42 7.45 6.03 3.31
N VAL A 43 6.48 5.53 2.57
CA VAL A 43 6.02 6.11 1.31
C VAL A 43 4.51 6.18 1.32
N LYS A 44 3.96 7.34 0.93
CA LYS A 44 2.55 7.50 0.64
C LYS A 44 2.28 7.09 -0.80
N MET A 45 1.39 6.12 -0.97
CA MET A 45 1.07 5.53 -2.26
C MET A 45 -0.39 5.79 -2.63
N ILE A 46 -0.65 6.14 -3.88
CA ILE A 46 -2.01 6.37 -4.41
C ILE A 46 -2.29 5.37 -5.52
N PRO A 47 -3.25 4.45 -5.34
CA PRO A 47 -3.61 3.50 -6.38
C PRO A 47 -4.35 4.20 -7.54
N THR A 48 -4.08 3.80 -8.78
CA THR A 48 -4.73 4.41 -9.96
C THR A 48 -6.13 3.86 -10.23
N LYS A 49 -6.44 2.68 -9.68
CA LYS A 49 -7.75 2.03 -9.74
C LYS A 49 -8.24 1.73 -8.31
N PRO A 50 -9.56 1.62 -8.09
CA PRO A 50 -10.08 1.18 -6.80
C PRO A 50 -9.45 -0.15 -6.37
N MET A 51 -8.87 -0.15 -5.17
CA MET A 51 -8.13 -1.27 -4.62
C MET A 51 -8.51 -1.43 -3.15
N VAL A 52 -8.59 -2.67 -2.69
CA VAL A 52 -8.79 -3.00 -1.28
C VAL A 52 -7.45 -3.40 -0.68
N VAL A 53 -7.07 -2.71 0.38
CA VAL A 53 -5.88 -3.01 1.18
C VAL A 53 -6.20 -2.77 2.64
N GLU A 54 -5.50 -3.46 3.52
CA GLU A 54 -5.67 -3.33 4.96
C GLU A 54 -4.33 -3.17 5.66
N THR A 55 -4.37 -2.71 6.91
CA THR A 55 -3.14 -2.62 7.70
C THR A 55 -2.60 -4.01 7.99
N PHE A 56 -1.27 -4.14 8.00
CA PHE A 56 -0.63 -5.44 8.26
C PHE A 56 -0.96 -5.99 9.65
N SER A 57 -1.17 -5.11 10.64
CA SER A 57 -1.52 -5.49 12.01
C SER A 57 -2.92 -6.09 12.13
N GLU A 58 -3.89 -5.58 11.37
CA GLU A 58 -5.28 -6.07 11.39
C GLU A 58 -5.47 -7.28 10.48
N TYR A 59 -4.99 -7.19 9.24
CA TYR A 59 -5.13 -8.24 8.24
C TYR A 59 -3.80 -8.50 7.53
N PRO A 60 -2.91 -9.34 8.11
CA PRO A 60 -1.59 -9.63 7.55
C PRO A 60 -1.58 -10.04 6.06
N PRO A 61 -2.55 -10.85 5.55
CA PRO A 61 -2.58 -11.24 4.14
C PRO A 61 -2.85 -10.09 3.16
N LEU A 62 -3.55 -9.04 3.60
CA LEU A 62 -3.93 -7.86 2.79
C LEU A 62 -3.00 -6.66 3.04
N GLY A 63 -2.08 -6.76 3.99
CA GLY A 63 -1.13 -5.71 4.34
C GLY A 63 0.28 -5.92 3.78
N ARG A 64 0.56 -7.04 3.11
CA ARG A 64 1.86 -7.28 2.43
C ARG A 64 1.72 -7.02 0.95
N PHE A 65 2.72 -6.35 0.37
CA PHE A 65 2.75 -6.11 -1.06
C PHE A 65 4.15 -6.20 -1.65
N ALA A 66 4.20 -6.53 -2.94
CA ALA A 66 5.40 -6.47 -3.75
C ALA A 66 5.22 -5.38 -4.82
N VAL A 67 6.25 -4.60 -5.05
CA VAL A 67 6.32 -3.63 -6.15
C VAL A 67 7.13 -4.27 -7.26
N ARG A 68 6.53 -4.40 -8.43
CA ARG A 68 7.17 -4.93 -9.64
C ARG A 68 7.31 -3.88 -10.72
N ASP A 69 8.46 -3.87 -11.38
CA ASP A 69 8.69 -3.10 -12.60
C ASP A 69 9.43 -3.98 -13.61
N MET A 70 9.06 -3.90 -14.90
CA MET A 70 9.63 -4.71 -16.00
C MET A 70 9.89 -6.19 -15.65
N ARG A 71 8.91 -6.88 -15.05
CA ARG A 71 8.98 -8.30 -14.58
C ARG A 71 9.94 -8.58 -13.42
N GLN A 72 10.58 -7.56 -12.86
CA GLN A 72 11.45 -7.67 -11.70
C GLN A 72 10.75 -7.11 -10.45
N THR A 73 11.06 -7.66 -9.28
CA THR A 73 10.57 -7.12 -8.01
C THR A 73 11.55 -6.03 -7.55
N VAL A 74 11.09 -4.79 -7.51
CA VAL A 74 11.92 -3.62 -7.17
C VAL A 74 11.85 -3.27 -5.68
N ALA A 75 10.74 -3.60 -5.01
CA ALA A 75 10.58 -3.40 -3.58
C ALA A 75 9.56 -4.36 -2.99
N VAL A 76 9.63 -4.56 -1.67
CA VAL A 76 8.62 -5.25 -0.87
C VAL A 76 8.28 -4.39 0.33
N GLY A 77 7.02 -4.42 0.77
CA GLY A 77 6.56 -3.54 1.83
C GLY A 77 5.41 -4.11 2.64
N VAL A 78 5.17 -3.46 3.77
CA VAL A 78 4.03 -3.71 4.65
C VAL A 78 3.25 -2.42 4.88
N ILE A 79 1.94 -2.52 4.86
CA ILE A 79 1.03 -1.40 5.01
C ILE A 79 0.90 -1.06 6.50
N LYS A 80 1.25 0.18 6.85
CA LYS A 80 1.17 0.70 8.22
C LYS A 80 -0.15 1.40 8.50
N ASN A 81 -0.65 2.16 7.53
CA ASN A 81 -1.92 2.88 7.64
C ASN A 81 -2.63 2.90 6.28
N VAL A 82 -3.95 2.98 6.29
CA VAL A 82 -4.81 3.04 5.10
C VAL A 82 -5.88 4.11 5.30
N ASP A 83 -5.88 5.12 4.42
CA ASP A 83 -6.98 6.06 4.33
C ASP A 83 -8.13 5.40 3.56
N LYS A 84 -9.10 4.85 4.31
CA LYS A 84 -10.26 4.18 3.72
C LYS A 84 -11.19 5.20 3.08
N LYS A 85 -11.54 4.98 1.81
CA LYS A 85 -12.55 5.79 1.13
C LYS A 85 -13.93 5.46 1.68
N ASP A 86 -14.74 6.48 1.93
CA ASP A 86 -16.12 6.29 2.38
C ASP A 86 -16.92 5.42 1.39
N PRO A 87 -17.67 4.42 1.86
CA PRO A 87 -18.47 3.52 1.03
C PRO A 87 -19.81 4.15 0.59
N THR A 88 -19.96 5.47 0.70
CA THR A 88 -21.17 6.24 0.35
C THR A 88 -21.44 6.15 -1.15
N GLY A 89 -22.19 5.11 -1.54
CA GLY A 89 -22.57 4.84 -2.93
C GLY A 89 -22.53 3.36 -3.32
N ALA A 90 -22.18 2.45 -2.40
CA ALA A 90 -22.24 1.01 -2.68
C ALA A 90 -23.67 0.61 -3.08
N LYS A 91 -23.85 0.16 -4.32
CA LYS A 91 -25.13 -0.37 -4.80
C LYS A 91 -25.44 -1.66 -4.03
N VAL A 92 -26.39 -1.56 -3.09
CA VAL A 92 -26.86 -2.71 -2.34
C VAL A 92 -27.78 -3.55 -3.23
N THR A 93 -27.53 -4.87 -3.29
CA THR A 93 -28.41 -5.77 -4.04
C THR A 93 -29.75 -5.92 -3.31
N LYS A 94 -30.85 -6.14 -4.07
CA LYS A 94 -32.18 -6.36 -3.49
C LYS A 94 -32.22 -7.53 -2.49
N ALA A 95 -31.38 -8.54 -2.66
CA ALA A 95 -31.25 -9.66 -1.73
C ALA A 95 -30.62 -9.25 -0.39
N ALA A 96 -29.65 -8.34 -0.40
CA ALA A 96 -29.02 -7.82 0.81
C ALA A 96 -29.97 -6.87 1.59
N GLN A 97 -30.88 -6.19 0.91
CA GLN A 97 -31.93 -5.37 1.57
C GLN A 97 -32.97 -6.22 2.31
N LYS A 98 -33.27 -7.43 1.80
CA LYS A 98 -34.27 -8.33 2.41
C LYS A 98 -33.79 -9.08 3.65
N LYS A 99 -32.48 -9.06 3.94
CA LYS A 99 -31.87 -9.80 5.05
C LYS A 99 -31.65 -8.95 6.32
N LYS A 100 -32.17 -7.73 6.36
CA LYS A 100 -32.10 -6.84 7.53
C LYS A 100 -33.38 -6.92 8.34
#